data_AF-A0A1I3LM89-F1
#
_entry.id   AF-A0A1I3LM89-F1
#
_cell.length_a   1.000
_cell.length_b   1.000
_cell.length_c   1.000
_cell.angle_alpha   90.00
_cell.angle_beta   90.00
_cell.angle_gamma   90.00
#
_symmetry.space_group_name_H-M   'P 1'
#
loop_
_entity.id
_entity.type
_entity.pdbx_description
1 polymer ?
#
loop_
_entity_poly.entity_id
_entity_poly.type
_entity_poly.pdbx_seq_one_letter_code
_entity_poly.pdbx_strand_id
1 'polypeptide(L)'
;MITAHDLTIVADLTYRQVDYWTRAGYLTPTGNPAPGSGIPRKYPDDQIDLAVQMSRLTKAGIPMPQARDIAHELLEHGRARLRGYLLFPIADVDLAGDPLPDVIRPISRTGDTAA
;
A
#
# COMPACT_ATOMS: atom_id res chain seq x y z
N MET A 1 -7.20 -16.15 4.38
CA MET A 1 -6.49 -16.56 3.14
C MET A 1 -7.45 -16.69 1.96
N ILE A 2 -7.10 -16.18 0.78
CA ILE A 2 -7.97 -16.18 -0.42
C ILE A 2 -7.23 -16.64 -1.69
N THR A 3 -7.96 -17.01 -2.75
CA THR A 3 -7.32 -17.42 -4.01
C THR A 3 -6.82 -16.23 -4.82
N ALA A 4 -5.98 -16.49 -5.84
CA ALA A 4 -5.58 -15.45 -6.80
C ALA A 4 -6.78 -14.77 -7.49
N HIS A 5 -7.84 -15.52 -7.78
CA HIS A 5 -9.06 -14.96 -8.37
C HIS A 5 -9.78 -14.04 -7.38
N ASP A 6 -9.99 -14.49 -6.15
CA ASP A 6 -10.66 -13.65 -5.13
C ASP A 6 -9.84 -12.38 -4.83
N LEU A 7 -8.51 -12.47 -4.88
CA LEU A 7 -7.62 -11.33 -4.72
C LEU A 7 -7.81 -10.28 -5.83
N THR A 8 -8.12 -10.70 -7.07
CA THR A 8 -8.46 -9.74 -8.15
C THR A 8 -9.67 -8.88 -7.79
N ILE A 9 -10.67 -9.47 -7.13
CA ILE A 9 -11.90 -8.80 -6.74
C ILE A 9 -11.64 -7.88 -5.54
N VAL A 10 -11.01 -8.40 -4.49
CA VAL A 10 -10.80 -7.66 -3.22
C VAL A 10 -9.86 -6.46 -3.40
N ALA A 11 -8.78 -6.63 -4.17
CA ALA A 11 -7.80 -5.56 -4.39
C ALA A 11 -8.06 -4.75 -5.67
N ASP A 12 -9.14 -5.04 -6.41
CA ASP A 12 -9.46 -4.44 -7.71
C ASP A 12 -8.25 -4.45 -8.65
N LEU A 13 -7.69 -5.64 -8.85
CA LEU A 13 -6.50 -5.93 -9.67
C LEU A 13 -6.88 -6.80 -10.84
N THR A 14 -6.21 -6.63 -11.97
CA THR A 14 -6.30 -7.62 -13.05
C THR A 14 -5.56 -8.91 -12.66
N TYR A 15 -5.97 -10.04 -13.24
CA TYR A 15 -5.25 -11.31 -13.07
C TYR A 15 -3.75 -11.20 -13.43
N ARG A 16 -3.43 -10.43 -14.48
CA ARG A 16 -2.03 -10.18 -14.89
C ARG A 16 -1.24 -9.39 -13.86
N GLN A 17 -1.87 -8.42 -13.19
CA GLN A 17 -1.21 -7.69 -12.10
C GLN A 17 -0.91 -8.63 -10.93
N VAL A 18 -1.87 -9.46 -10.53
CA VAL A 18 -1.65 -10.46 -9.47
C VAL A 18 -0.50 -11.41 -9.85
N ASP A 19 -0.49 -11.96 -11.07
CA ASP A 19 0.59 -12.84 -11.52
C ASP A 19 1.94 -12.12 -11.57
N TYR A 20 1.97 -10.91 -12.14
CA TYR A 20 3.19 -10.11 -12.21
C TYR A 20 3.73 -9.77 -10.82
N TRP A 21 2.89 -9.29 -9.89
CA TRP A 21 3.31 -8.95 -8.53
C TRP A 21 3.83 -10.17 -7.76
N THR A 22 3.22 -11.32 -8.00
CA THR A 22 3.71 -12.59 -7.41
C THR A 22 5.08 -12.97 -7.97
N ARG A 23 5.26 -12.90 -9.29
CA ARG A 23 6.54 -13.25 -9.95
C ARG A 23 7.65 -12.26 -9.64
N ALA A 24 7.29 -10.99 -9.42
CA ALA A 24 8.22 -9.95 -9.00
C ALA A 24 8.53 -10.00 -7.49
N GLY A 25 7.90 -10.89 -6.72
CA GLY A 25 8.12 -11.03 -5.28
C GLY A 25 7.52 -9.90 -4.43
N TYR A 26 6.54 -9.18 -4.98
CA TYR A 26 5.76 -8.19 -4.24
C TYR A 26 4.64 -8.82 -3.42
N LEU A 27 4.12 -9.97 -3.86
CA LEU A 27 3.16 -10.77 -3.13
C LEU A 27 3.69 -12.19 -2.95
N THR A 28 3.50 -12.74 -1.75
CA THR A 28 3.97 -14.08 -1.40
C THR A 28 2.77 -15.02 -1.16
N PRO A 29 2.49 -15.99 -2.05
CA PRO A 29 1.44 -16.96 -1.79
C PRO A 29 1.86 -17.94 -0.67
N THR A 30 0.88 -18.54 -0.02
CA THR A 30 1.06 -19.65 0.91
C THR A 30 1.41 -20.93 0.16
N GLY A 31 2.42 -21.66 0.66
CA GLY A 31 2.85 -22.95 0.13
C GLY A 31 4.06 -22.83 -0.81
N ASN A 32 4.96 -23.80 -0.75
CA ASN A 32 6.11 -23.87 -1.66
C ASN A 32 5.57 -24.12 -3.09
N PRO A 33 5.96 -23.36 -4.12
CA PRO A 33 5.60 -23.69 -5.49
C PRO A 33 6.28 -25.01 -5.87
N ALA A 34 5.62 -26.13 -5.57
CA ALA A 34 6.04 -27.42 -6.10
C ALA A 34 6.04 -27.29 -7.62
N PRO A 35 7.13 -27.67 -8.32
CA PRO A 35 7.22 -27.58 -9.76
C PRO A 35 6.30 -28.64 -10.38
N GLY A 36 5.02 -28.30 -10.51
CA GLY A 36 4.01 -29.17 -11.10
C GLY A 36 2.81 -29.43 -10.19
N SER A 37 1.65 -29.58 -10.84
CA SER A 37 0.35 -29.96 -10.27
C SER A 37 -0.52 -28.82 -9.73
N GLY A 38 -0.84 -27.80 -10.55
CA GLY A 38 -2.14 -27.12 -10.51
C GLY A 38 -2.70 -26.59 -9.16
N ILE A 39 -1.89 -26.45 -8.11
CA ILE A 39 -2.38 -26.00 -6.80
C ILE A 39 -2.69 -24.52 -6.93
N PRO A 40 -3.95 -24.09 -6.67
CA PRO A 40 -4.30 -22.69 -6.75
C PRO A 40 -3.49 -21.89 -5.74
N ARG A 41 -2.83 -20.82 -6.21
CA ARG A 41 -2.13 -19.87 -5.33
C ARG A 41 -3.13 -19.28 -4.36
N LYS A 42 -2.82 -19.41 -3.08
CA LYS A 42 -3.59 -18.83 -1.97
C LYS A 42 -2.74 -17.77 -1.29
N TYR A 43 -3.33 -16.66 -0.90
CA TYR A 43 -2.64 -15.54 -0.26
C TYR A 43 -3.12 -15.41 1.18
N PRO A 44 -2.20 -15.31 2.15
CA PRO A 44 -2.53 -15.04 3.55
C PRO A 44 -2.98 -13.58 3.73
N ASP A 45 -3.58 -13.27 4.88
CA ASP A 45 -4.32 -12.01 5.08
C ASP A 45 -3.41 -10.77 5.02
N ASP A 46 -2.17 -10.88 5.51
CA ASP A 46 -1.14 -9.84 5.38
C ASP A 46 -0.84 -9.47 3.91
N GLN A 47 -0.89 -10.45 3.01
CA GLN A 47 -0.68 -10.23 1.58
C GLN A 47 -1.92 -9.66 0.89
N ILE A 48 -3.11 -9.90 1.44
CA ILE A 48 -4.35 -9.28 0.97
C ILE A 48 -4.28 -7.79 1.27
N ASP A 49 -3.97 -7.42 2.51
CA ASP A 49 -3.86 -6.01 2.92
C ASP A 49 -2.78 -5.28 2.13
N LEU A 50 -1.61 -5.92 1.96
CA LEU A 50 -0.52 -5.40 1.13
C LEU A 50 -0.98 -5.15 -0.32
N ALA A 51 -1.67 -6.11 -0.94
CA ALA A 51 -2.17 -5.97 -2.31
C ALA A 51 -3.18 -4.82 -2.44
N VAL A 52 -4.09 -4.67 -1.47
CA VAL A 52 -5.08 -3.58 -1.45
C VAL A 52 -4.38 -2.23 -1.36
N GLN A 53 -3.41 -2.06 -0.45
CA GLN A 53 -2.69 -0.80 -0.31
C GLN A 53 -1.85 -0.47 -1.55
N MET A 54 -1.12 -1.45 -2.09
CA MET A 54 -0.35 -1.27 -3.32
C MET A 54 -1.24 -0.91 -4.52
N SER A 55 -2.42 -1.53 -4.65
CA SER A 55 -3.40 -1.20 -5.70
C SER A 55 -3.86 0.25 -5.61
N ARG A 56 -4.18 0.74 -4.42
CA ARG A 56 -4.59 2.14 -4.20
C ARG A 56 -3.49 3.12 -4.55
N LEU A 57 -2.27 2.87 -4.07
CA LEU A 57 -1.11 3.73 -4.31
C LEU A 57 -0.76 3.79 -5.80
N THR A 58 -0.77 2.64 -6.49
CA THR A 58 -0.47 2.59 -7.93
C THR A 58 -1.54 3.27 -8.79
N LYS A 59 -2.82 3.14 -8.43
CA LYS A 59 -3.92 3.89 -9.08
C LYS A 59 -3.81 5.39 -8.86
N ALA A 60 -3.23 5.82 -7.74
CA ALA A 60 -2.89 7.22 -7.47
C ALA A 60 -1.62 7.71 -8.21
N GLY A 61 -1.01 6.86 -9.05
CA GLY A 61 0.16 7.22 -9.85
C GLY A 61 1.51 7.00 -9.16
N ILE A 62 1.55 6.33 -8.01
CA ILE A 62 2.80 6.01 -7.31
C ILE A 62 3.48 4.81 -8.00
N PRO A 63 4.77 4.90 -8.36
CA PRO A 63 5.48 3.79 -9.00
C PRO A 63 5.55 2.55 -8.11
N MET A 64 5.50 1.35 -8.72
CA MET A 64 5.39 0.06 -8.02
C MET A 64 6.41 -0.19 -6.89
N PRO A 65 7.73 0.02 -7.09
CA PRO A 65 8.69 -0.16 -6.00
C PRO A 65 8.39 0.77 -4.81
N GLN A 66 8.06 2.04 -5.09
CA GLN A 66 7.71 3.01 -4.06
C GLN A 66 6.36 2.70 -3.40
N ALA A 67 5.38 2.23 -4.17
CA ALA A 67 4.07 1.83 -3.66
C ALA A 67 4.20 0.65 -2.69
N ARG A 68 5.08 -0.31 -2.97
CA ARG A 68 5.39 -1.41 -2.06
C ARG A 68 5.98 -0.90 -0.74
N ASP A 69 7.02 -0.07 -0.80
CA ASP A 69 7.70 0.41 0.41
C ASP A 69 6.74 1.19 1.32
N ILE A 70 5.92 2.05 0.72
CA ILE A 70 4.88 2.81 1.43
C ILE A 70 3.81 1.88 2.01
N ALA A 71 3.38 0.85 1.27
CA ALA A 71 2.39 -0.09 1.77
C ALA A 71 2.91 -0.89 2.97
N HIS A 72 4.18 -1.30 2.96
CA HIS A 72 4.80 -1.93 4.13
C HIS A 72 4.84 -0.98 5.32
N GLU A 73 5.28 0.26 5.14
CA GLU A 73 5.33 1.26 6.21
C GLU A 73 3.91 1.51 6.80
N LEU A 74 2.89 1.60 5.95
CA LEU A 74 1.49 1.72 6.38
C LEU A 74 1.02 0.53 7.22
N LEU A 75 1.36 -0.70 6.84
CA LEU A 75 0.94 -1.90 7.57
C LEU A 75 1.71 -2.09 8.87
N GLU A 76 2.99 -1.73 8.90
CA GLU A 76 3.85 -1.89 10.07
C GLU A 76 3.67 -0.77 11.10
N HIS A 77 3.33 0.45 10.67
CA HIS A 77 3.34 1.63 11.51
C HIS A 77 2.02 2.42 11.53
N GLY A 78 1.03 2.02 10.74
CA GLY A 78 -0.24 2.76 10.58
C GLY A 78 -0.08 4.11 9.87
N ARG A 79 1.12 4.42 9.35
CA ARG A 79 1.43 5.68 8.66
C ARG A 79 2.62 5.50 7.74
N ALA A 80 2.73 6.36 6.73
CA ALA A 80 3.89 6.38 5.82
C ALA A 80 4.25 7.78 5.34
N ARG A 81 5.45 7.95 4.76
CA ARG A 81 5.90 9.24 4.21
C ARG A 81 6.03 9.22 2.69
N LEU A 82 5.36 10.15 2.02
CA LEU A 82 5.48 10.36 0.57
C LEU A 82 5.82 11.82 0.26
N ARG A 83 7.04 12.09 -0.24
CA ARG A 83 7.47 13.41 -0.73
C ARG A 83 7.14 14.59 0.21
N GLY A 84 7.25 14.38 1.53
CA GLY A 84 6.95 15.41 2.53
C GLY A 84 5.51 15.42 3.07
N TYR A 85 4.64 14.54 2.59
CA TYR A 85 3.29 14.31 3.11
C TYR A 85 3.24 13.05 3.97
N LEU A 86 2.51 13.12 5.09
CA LEU A 86 2.18 11.92 5.87
C LEU A 86 0.93 11.27 5.30
N LEU A 87 0.99 9.95 5.14
CA LEU A 87 -0.10 9.10 4.71
C LEU A 87 -0.63 8.32 5.92
N PHE A 88 -1.95 8.24 6.04
CA PHE A 88 -2.65 7.47 7.04
C PHE A 88 -3.79 6.69 6.37
N PRO A 89 -4.11 5.47 6.81
CA PRO A 89 -5.33 4.79 6.40
C PRO A 89 -6.55 5.61 6.80
N ILE A 90 -7.55 5.73 5.90
CA ILE A 90 -8.77 6.50 6.17
C ILE A 90 -9.52 5.97 7.40
N ALA A 91 -9.45 4.66 7.66
CA ALA A 91 -10.11 4.03 8.80
C ALA A 91 -9.55 4.46 10.17
N ASP A 92 -8.28 4.90 10.21
CA ASP A 92 -7.60 5.30 11.45
C ASP A 92 -7.69 6.81 11.70
N VAL A 93 -8.31 7.57 10.79
CA VAL A 93 -8.52 9.01 10.97
C VAL A 93 -9.81 9.21 11.75
N ASP A 94 -9.68 9.52 13.04
CA ASP A 94 -10.79 10.08 13.80
C ASP A 94 -11.08 11.51 13.32
N LEU A 95 -11.98 11.62 12.34
CA LEU A 95 -12.44 12.91 11.82
C LEU A 95 -13.19 13.75 12.86
N ALA A 96 -13.57 13.17 14.00
CA ALA A 96 -14.36 13.83 15.04
C ALA A 96 -13.54 14.22 16.28
N GLY A 97 -12.38 13.61 16.54
CA GLY A 97 -11.70 13.71 17.84
C GLY A 97 -10.28 14.28 17.87
N ASP A 98 -9.48 14.16 16.80
CA ASP A 98 -8.09 14.63 16.77
C ASP A 98 -7.88 15.57 15.56
N PRO A 99 -7.21 16.73 15.67
CA PRO A 99 -6.96 17.56 14.51
C PRO A 99 -6.18 16.76 13.48
N LEU A 100 -6.69 16.73 12.24
CA LEU A 100 -5.99 16.17 11.09
C LEU A 100 -4.50 16.53 11.20
N PRO A 101 -3.57 15.58 11.08
CA PRO A 101 -2.14 15.84 11.21
C PRO A 101 -1.76 16.94 10.21
N ASP A 102 -1.63 18.14 10.76
CA ASP A 102 -1.37 19.46 10.16
C ASP A 102 -1.04 19.37 8.65
N VAL A 103 -2.07 19.27 7.80
CA VAL A 103 -1.89 19.09 6.34
C VAL A 103 -1.28 20.33 5.69
N ILE A 104 -1.25 21.48 6.37
CA ILE A 104 -0.60 22.70 5.87
C ILE A 104 -0.01 23.47 7.05
N ARG A 105 1.26 23.23 7.38
CA ARG A 105 2.05 24.33 7.96
C ARG A 105 2.45 25.25 6.80
N PRO A 106 2.03 26.53 6.80
CA PRO A 106 2.59 27.47 5.84
C PRO A 106 4.10 27.47 6.03
N ILE A 107 4.84 27.26 4.95
CA ILE A 107 6.27 27.56 4.89
C ILE A 107 6.44 29.00 5.35
N SER A 108 6.84 29.20 6.61
CA SER A 108 7.23 30.51 7.11
C SER A 108 8.37 30.98 6.21
N ARG A 109 8.05 31.87 5.29
CA ARG A 109 9.01 32.62 4.51
C ARG A 109 9.67 33.58 5.49
N THR A 110 10.68 33.12 6.22
CA THR A 110 11.58 34.03 6.94
C THR A 110 12.50 34.68 5.92
N GLY A 111 11.89 35.54 5.10
CA GLY A 111 12.55 36.76 4.65
C GLY A 111 11.99 37.85 5.53
N ASP A 112 12.69 38.16 6.61
CA ASP A 112 12.67 39.54 7.09
C ASP A 112 14.11 40.04 7.14
N THR A 113 14.34 40.99 6.24
CA THR A 113 15.50 41.84 6.14
C THR A 113 15.25 42.97 7.12
N ALA A 114 16.01 43.04 8.21
CA ALA A 114 16.21 44.25 9.00
C ALA A 114 17.60 44.11 9.63
N ALA A 115 18.61 44.79 9.08
CA ALA A 115 19.01 46.17 9.40
C ALA A 115 19.81 46.23 10.70
#